data_AF-A0A8C2M6J2-F1
#
_entry.id   AF-A0A8C2M6J2-F1
#
_cell.length_a   1.000
_cell.length_b   1.000
_cell.length_c   1.000
_cell.angle_alpha   90.00
_cell.angle_beta   90.00
_cell.angle_gamma   90.00
#
_symmetry.space_group_name_H-M   'P 1'
#
loop_
_entity.id
_entity.type
_entity.pdbx_description
1 polymer ?
#
loop_
_entity_poly.entity_id
_entity_poly.type
_entity_poly.pdbx_seq_one_letter_code
_entity_poly.pdbx_strand_id
1 'polypeptide(L)'
;MPGITVKDVNQQEFVRALATFLKKSGKLKVPEWVDTVKLAKHKELAPYDESWIYTGAASTAQHRTCTSTVVPTLGRQRNRVRPSHFSRGSKNVARRVLHGQRDLDRIAGQVAAANKKH
;
A
#
# COMPACT_ATOMS: atom_id res chain seq x y z
N MET A 1 -6.25 16.21 26.56
CA MET A 1 -5.62 16.48 25.24
C MET A 1 -6.67 16.30 24.16
N PRO A 2 -6.77 17.22 23.18
CA PRO A 2 -7.71 17.06 22.06
C PRO A 2 -7.34 15.80 21.22
N GLY A 3 -8.34 15.18 20.61
CA GLY A 3 -8.12 13.99 19.77
C GLY A 3 -7.26 14.32 18.54
N ILE A 4 -6.24 13.50 18.28
CA ILE A 4 -5.33 13.66 17.13
C ILE A 4 -5.91 12.87 15.95
N THR A 5 -6.08 13.53 14.81
CA THR A 5 -6.54 12.89 13.57
C THR A 5 -5.36 12.56 12.63
N VAL A 6 -5.60 11.70 11.64
CA VAL A 6 -4.58 11.30 10.65
C VAL A 6 -3.98 12.49 9.88
N LYS A 7 -4.71 13.61 9.79
CA LYS A 7 -4.27 14.82 9.10
C LYS A 7 -3.31 15.69 9.92
N ASP A 8 -3.27 15.49 11.24
CA ASP A 8 -2.47 16.30 12.17
C ASP A 8 -1.04 15.75 12.35
N VAL A 9 -0.74 14.59 11.75
CA VAL A 9 0.54 13.88 11.88
C VAL A 9 1.30 13.94 10.56
N ASN A 10 2.63 13.98 10.63
CA ASN A 10 3.49 13.86 9.46
C ASN A 10 3.16 12.57 8.69
N GLN A 11 2.83 12.72 7.40
CA GLN A 11 2.36 11.63 6.56
C GLN A 11 3.38 10.50 6.44
N GLN A 12 4.67 10.84 6.33
CA GLN A 12 5.72 9.83 6.17
C GLN A 12 5.89 8.98 7.44
N GLU A 13 5.82 9.61 8.61
CA GLU A 13 5.92 8.92 9.90
C GLU A 13 4.71 8.01 10.13
N PHE A 14 3.51 8.49 9.80
CA PHE A 14 2.29 7.69 9.89
C PHE A 14 2.37 6.43 9.01
N VAL A 15 2.81 6.55 7.76
CA VAL A 15 2.94 5.38 6.86
C VAL A 15 3.96 4.38 7.40
N ARG A 16 5.09 4.84 7.93
CA ARG A 16 6.11 3.96 8.53
C ARG A 16 5.55 3.23 9.76
N ALA A 17 4.88 3.96 10.66
CA ALA A 17 4.26 3.38 11.84
C ALA A 17 3.18 2.35 11.46
N LEU A 18 2.30 2.68 10.52
CA LEU A 18 1.25 1.77 10.06
C LEU A 18 1.83 0.53 9.35
N ALA A 19 2.91 0.69 8.57
CA ALA A 19 3.60 -0.44 7.95
C ALA A 19 4.18 -1.39 9.02
N THR A 20 4.81 -0.86 10.07
CA THR A 20 5.31 -1.71 11.18
C THR A 20 4.18 -2.40 11.93
N PHE A 21 3.02 -1.76 12.12
CA PHE A 21 1.84 -2.39 12.69
C PHE A 21 1.31 -3.53 11.82
N LEU A 22 1.21 -3.31 10.50
CA LEU A 22 0.75 -4.33 9.55
C LEU A 22 1.68 -5.54 9.54
N LYS A 23 3.00 -5.34 9.61
CA LYS A 23 3.99 -6.42 9.75
C LYS A 23 3.75 -7.25 11.01
N LYS A 24 3.62 -6.58 12.17
CA LYS A 24 3.36 -7.25 13.45
C LYS A 24 2.04 -8.01 13.46
N SER A 25 1.03 -7.51 12.75
CA SER A 25 -0.27 -8.16 12.70
C SER A 25 -0.25 -9.49 11.96
N GLY A 26 0.62 -9.68 10.96
CA GLY A 26 0.72 -10.90 10.16
C GLY A 26 -0.52 -11.25 9.32
N LYS A 27 -1.56 -10.41 9.31
CA LYS A 27 -2.87 -10.72 8.67
C LYS A 27 -2.90 -10.44 7.18
N LEU A 28 -1.92 -9.69 6.65
CA LEU A 28 -1.89 -9.30 5.24
C LEU A 28 -1.30 -10.44 4.41
N LYS A 29 -2.08 -10.93 3.45
CA LYS A 29 -1.62 -11.98 2.51
C LYS A 29 -0.56 -11.42 1.58
N VAL A 30 0.70 -11.78 1.82
CA VAL A 30 1.83 -11.42 0.96
C VAL A 30 1.87 -12.37 -0.23
N PRO A 31 1.87 -11.86 -1.47
CA PRO A 31 1.99 -12.70 -2.66
C PRO A 31 3.40 -13.28 -2.81
N GLU A 32 3.49 -14.50 -3.34
CA GLU A 32 4.74 -15.24 -3.56
C GLU A 32 5.77 -14.48 -4.41
N TRP A 33 5.32 -13.75 -5.44
CA TRP A 33 6.21 -13.02 -6.36
C TRP A 33 6.80 -11.73 -5.79
N VAL A 34 6.56 -11.40 -4.50
CA VAL A 34 6.98 -10.12 -3.90
C VAL A 34 8.48 -9.85 -4.04
N ASP A 35 9.30 -10.90 -3.98
CA ASP A 35 10.76 -10.79 -4.00
C ASP A 35 11.33 -10.71 -5.42
N THR A 36 10.54 -11.08 -6.43
CA THR A 36 11.00 -11.16 -7.83
C THR A 36 10.63 -9.91 -8.64
N VAL A 37 9.61 -9.17 -8.22
CA VAL A 37 8.93 -8.19 -9.09
C VAL A 37 9.39 -6.75 -8.85
N LYS A 38 9.47 -5.99 -9.94
CA LYS A 38 9.63 -4.52 -9.90
C LYS A 38 8.25 -3.85 -9.80
N LEU A 39 8.17 -2.75 -9.05
CA LEU A 39 6.93 -1.99 -8.83
C LEU A 39 6.28 -1.44 -10.12
N ALA A 40 7.08 -1.14 -11.14
CA ALA A 40 6.61 -0.56 -12.38
C ALA A 40 7.58 -0.83 -13.53
N LYS A 41 7.09 -0.78 -14.77
CA LYS A 41 7.91 -0.97 -15.99
C LYS A 41 9.03 0.06 -16.14
N HIS A 42 8.88 1.24 -15.55
CA HIS A 42 9.85 2.32 -15.64
C HIS A 42 10.91 2.29 -14.52
N LYS A 43 10.85 1.29 -13.63
CA LYS A 43 11.85 1.06 -12.59
C LYS A 43 12.85 0.03 -13.09
N GLU A 44 14.12 0.39 -13.06
CA GLU A 44 15.21 -0.49 -13.51
C GLU A 44 15.54 -1.55 -12.47
N LEU A 45 15.34 -1.27 -11.18
CA LEU A 45 15.67 -2.14 -10.06
C LEU A 45 14.40 -2.49 -9.26
N ALA A 46 14.46 -3.62 -8.55
CA ALA A 46 13.47 -3.98 -7.55
C ALA A 46 13.58 -3.04 -6.33
N PRO A 47 12.52 -2.92 -5.50
CA PRO A 47 12.60 -2.18 -4.25
C PRO A 47 13.71 -2.72 -3.33
N TYR A 48 14.47 -1.82 -2.70
CA TYR A 48 15.53 -2.20 -1.75
C TYR A 48 14.98 -2.72 -0.42
N ASP A 49 13.78 -2.27 -0.03
CA ASP A 49 13.12 -2.72 1.18
C ASP A 49 12.33 -3.99 0.89
N GLU A 50 12.73 -5.12 1.47
CA GLU A 50 12.04 -6.42 1.36
C GLU A 50 10.57 -6.32 1.80
N SER A 51 10.27 -5.39 2.69
CA SER A 51 8.96 -5.20 3.28
C SER A 51 8.12 -4.13 2.58
N TRP A 52 8.47 -3.78 1.33
CA TRP A 52 7.85 -2.72 0.54
C TRP A 52 6.34 -2.89 0.36
N ILE A 53 5.80 -4.12 0.38
CA ILE A 53 4.36 -4.37 0.29
C ILE A 53 3.61 -3.78 1.48
N TYR A 54 4.16 -3.86 2.68
CA TYR A 54 3.52 -3.32 3.89
C TYR A 54 3.47 -1.78 3.83
N THR A 55 4.54 -1.16 3.36
CA THR A 55 4.62 0.28 3.11
C THR A 55 3.64 0.71 2.01
N GLY A 56 3.50 -0.09 0.95
CA GLY A 56 2.53 0.14 -0.12
C GLY A 56 1.06 0.01 0.35
N ALA A 57 0.77 -0.99 1.18
CA ALA A 57 -0.54 -1.16 1.80
C ALA A 57 -0.88 0.00 2.73
N ALA A 58 0.07 0.42 3.56
CA ALA A 58 -0.11 1.57 4.45
C ALA A 58 -0.38 2.87 3.69
N SER A 59 0.40 3.14 2.65
CA SER A 59 0.19 4.31 1.80
C SER A 59 -1.17 4.27 1.10
N THR A 60 -1.60 3.10 0.61
CA THR A 60 -2.91 2.94 -0.05
C THR A 60 -4.07 3.14 0.92
N ALA A 61 -3.96 2.63 2.15
CA ALA A 61 -4.96 2.82 3.21
C ALA A 61 -5.09 4.31 3.58
N GLN A 62 -3.97 5.01 3.77
CA GLN A 62 -3.97 6.44 4.04
C GLN A 62 -4.53 7.25 2.86
N HIS A 63 -4.12 6.93 1.63
CA HIS A 63 -4.63 7.60 0.44
C HIS A 63 -6.15 7.49 0.33
N ARG A 64 -6.72 6.34 0.70
CA ARG A 64 -8.17 6.10 0.75
C ARG A 64 -8.88 6.89 1.85
N THR A 65 -8.22 7.16 2.98
CA THR A 65 -8.78 8.04 4.02
C THR A 65 -8.78 9.51 3.62
N CYS A 66 -7.83 9.94 2.79
CA CYS A 66 -7.75 11.32 2.32
C CYS A 66 -8.57 11.59 1.05
N THR A 67 -8.76 10.57 0.20
CA THR A 67 -9.41 10.69 -1.11
C THR A 67 -10.23 9.44 -1.43
N SER A 68 -11.36 9.58 -2.13
CA SER A 68 -12.21 8.44 -2.49
C SER A 68 -11.61 7.56 -3.61
N THR A 69 -10.67 8.09 -4.39
CA THR A 69 -10.08 7.45 -5.57
C THR A 69 -8.67 6.98 -5.32
N VAL A 70 -8.32 5.78 -5.81
CA VAL A 70 -6.96 5.24 -5.72
C VAL A 70 -6.20 5.60 -6.99
N VAL A 71 -5.19 6.47 -6.87
CA VAL A 71 -4.37 6.89 -8.02
C VAL A 71 -3.31 5.82 -8.31
N PRO A 72 -3.13 5.37 -9.57
CA PRO A 72 -2.06 4.45 -9.90
C PRO A 72 -0.70 5.11 -9.67
N THR A 73 0.31 4.34 -9.25
CA THR A 73 1.67 4.85 -9.12
C THR A 73 2.12 5.52 -10.43
N LEU A 74 2.47 6.80 -10.34
CA LEU A 74 2.88 7.63 -11.48
C LEU A 74 4.40 7.69 -11.54
N GLY A 75 4.99 7.68 -12.73
CA GLY A 75 6.43 7.80 -12.86
C GLY A 75 6.91 8.22 -14.24
N ARG A 76 8.22 8.45 -14.35
CA ARG A 76 8.90 8.88 -15.57
C ARG A 76 9.81 7.77 -16.08
N GLN A 77 9.58 7.32 -17.31
CA GLN A 77 10.38 6.30 -17.98
C GLN A 77 11.51 6.96 -18.75
N ARG A 78 12.75 6.55 -18.47
CA ARG A 78 13.94 7.01 -19.18
C ARG A 78 14.24 6.04 -20.33
N ASN A 79 14.10 6.51 -21.57
CA ASN A 79 14.24 5.65 -22.75
C ASN A 79 15.68 5.64 -23.32
N ARG A 80 16.68 5.60 -22.43
CA ARG A 80 18.11 5.69 -22.77
C ARG A 80 18.40 6.93 -23.65
N VAL A 81 18.64 6.71 -24.94
CA VAL A 81 18.96 7.74 -25.95
C VAL A 81 17.72 8.51 -26.41
N ARG A 82 16.52 7.92 -26.28
CA ARG A 82 15.26 8.59 -26.64
C ARG A 82 14.75 9.45 -25.48
N PRO A 83 13.95 10.51 -25.77
CA PRO A 83 13.33 11.35 -24.74
C PRO A 83 12.54 10.54 -23.71
N SER A 84 12.51 11.09 -22.49
CA SER A 84 11.74 10.51 -21.38
C SER A 84 10.25 10.75 -21.55
N HIS A 85 9.42 9.76 -21.20
CA HIS A 85 7.97 9.90 -21.21
C HIS A 85 7.35 9.45 -19.90
N PHE A 86 6.13 9.92 -19.64
CA PHE A 86 5.33 9.46 -18.51
C PHE A 86 4.98 7.96 -18.66
N SER A 87 5.02 7.24 -17.54
CA SER A 87 4.62 5.85 -17.45
C SER A 87 3.80 5.59 -16.19
N ARG A 88 2.73 4.83 -16.35
CA ARG A 88 1.95 4.27 -15.24
C ARG A 88 2.71 3.13 -14.55
N GLY A 89 2.37 2.89 -13.28
CA GLY A 89 2.84 1.79 -12.46
C GLY A 89 2.15 0.47 -12.75
N SER A 90 2.60 -0.60 -12.09
CA SER A 90 2.03 -1.94 -12.29
C SER A 90 0.62 -2.03 -11.73
N LYS A 91 -0.35 -2.37 -12.60
CA LYS A 91 -1.74 -2.61 -12.19
C LYS A 91 -1.88 -3.83 -11.29
N ASN A 92 -1.07 -4.86 -11.51
CA ASN A 92 -1.13 -6.10 -10.73
C ASN A 92 -0.72 -5.87 -9.27
N VAL A 93 0.34 -5.09 -9.05
CA VAL A 93 0.79 -4.71 -7.70
C VAL A 93 -0.29 -3.91 -6.99
N ALA A 94 -0.81 -2.85 -7.64
CA ALA A 94 -1.86 -2.02 -7.06
C ALA A 94 -3.12 -2.83 -6.70
N ARG A 95 -3.55 -3.72 -7.60
CA ARG A 95 -4.71 -4.60 -7.38
C ARG A 95 -4.49 -5.54 -6.20
N ARG A 96 -3.29 -6.09 -6.04
CA ARG A 96 -2.98 -7.06 -4.97
C ARG A 96 -2.95 -6.41 -3.59
N VAL A 97 -2.38 -5.21 -3.50
CA VAL A 97 -2.45 -4.39 -2.28
C VAL A 97 -3.91 -4.09 -1.91
N LEU A 98 -4.75 -3.73 -2.89
CA LEU A 98 -6.17 -3.46 -2.65
C LEU A 98 -6.97 -4.69 -2.21
N HIS A 99 -6.73 -5.86 -2.81
CA HIS A 99 -7.38 -7.09 -2.37
C HIS A 99 -6.94 -7.47 -0.95
N GLY A 100 -5.64 -7.37 -0.64
CA GLY A 100 -5.14 -7.62 0.71
C GLY A 100 -5.81 -6.72 1.75
N GLN A 101 -5.99 -5.44 1.46
CA GLN A 101 -6.67 -4.51 2.36
C GLN A 101 -8.15 -4.85 2.55
N ARG A 102 -8.88 -5.20 1.47
CA ARG A 102 -10.30 -5.59 1.56
C ARG A 102 -10.50 -6.87 2.37
N ASP A 103 -9.59 -7.83 2.24
CA ASP A 103 -9.64 -9.06 3.03
C ASP A 103 -9.49 -8.75 4.53
N LEU A 104 -8.61 -7.81 4.91
CA LEU A 104 -8.48 -7.35 6.29
C LEU A 104 -9.75 -6.68 6.81
N ASP A 105 -10.33 -5.76 6.04
CA ASP A 105 -11.58 -5.06 6.39
C ASP A 105 -12.73 -6.06 6.58
N ARG A 106 -12.83 -7.07 5.72
CA ARG A 106 -13.82 -8.15 5.80
C ARG A 106 -13.65 -8.99 7.07
N ILE A 107 -12.42 -9.37 7.41
CA ILE A 107 -12.12 -10.13 8.63
C ILE A 107 -12.48 -9.31 9.87
N ALA A 108 -12.12 -8.03 9.91
CA ALA A 108 -12.48 -7.14 11.02
C ALA A 108 -14.01 -7.00 11.18
N GLY A 109 -14.74 -6.84 10.07
CA GLY A 109 -16.20 -6.77 10.08
C GLY A 109 -16.88 -8.06 10.57
N GLN A 110 -16.37 -9.22 10.18
CA GLN A 110 -16.89 -10.52 10.63
C GLN A 110 -16.66 -10.73 12.14
N VAL A 111 -15.48 -10.38 12.66
CA VAL A 111 -15.18 -10.47 14.10
C VAL A 111 -16.05 -9.51 14.91
N ALA A 112 -16.23 -8.26 14.44
CA ALA A 112 -17.11 -7.29 15.09
C ALA A 112 -18.58 -7.74 15.10
N ALA A 113 -19.05 -8.34 13.99
CA ALA A 113 -20.40 -8.89 13.90
C ALA A 113 -20.60 -10.14 14.79
N ALA A 114 -19.56 -10.96 14.96
CA ALA A 114 -19.59 -12.13 15.85
C ALA A 114 -19.63 -11.72 17.33
N ASN A 115 -18.85 -10.71 17.73
CA ASN A 115 -18.83 -10.21 19.12
C ASN A 115 -20.11 -9.46 19.55
N LYS A 116 -20.96 -9.04 18.61
CA LYS A 116 -22.22 -8.35 18.91
C LYS A 116 -23.40 -9.31 19.16
N LYS A 117 -23.17 -10.63 19.03
CA LYS A 117 -24.17 -11.69 19.21
C LYS A 117 -24.13 -12.35 20.61
N HIS A 118 -23.31 -11.81 21.50
CA HIS A 118 -23.30 -12.09 22.93
C HIS A 118 -23.53 -10.78 23.69
#